data_AF-A0A9P1GRI3-F1
#
_entry.id   AF-A0A9P1GRI3-F1
#
_cell.length_a   1.000
_cell.length_b   1.000
_cell.length_c   1.000
_cell.angle_alpha   90.00
_cell.angle_beta   90.00
_cell.angle_gamma   90.00
#
_symmetry.space_group_name_H-M   'P 1'
#
loop_
_entity.id
_entity.type
_entity.pdbx_description
1 polymer ?
#
loop_
_entity_poly.entity_id
_entity_poly.type
_entity_poly.pdbx_seq_one_letter_code
_entity_poly.pdbx_strand_id
1 'polypeptide(L)'
;MAPLETFELGISVFSFDEDYTYSLLEPVFSGLCHGADYERLSEKNQKRFSSELDKCHLQSIDPADCDGYIDSLLQLCSVITRECTGKDFQQWQLGEAALSELRKAWRHFVHLISVRDFDWENLQDLDGEKPGDKASAKLKMLRFVISQKLMVPLQMWALLLKLAAGHGATVPKHAMMQRRG
;
A
#
# COMPACT_ATOMS: atom_id res chain seq x y z
N MET A 1 -35.72 -14.19 21.02
CA MET A 1 -34.81 -13.29 20.28
C MET A 1 -33.45 -13.94 20.30
N ALA A 2 -33.02 -14.53 19.18
CA ALA A 2 -31.66 -15.03 19.03
C ALA A 2 -30.73 -13.84 18.76
N PRO A 3 -29.49 -13.84 19.28
CA PRO A 3 -28.52 -12.80 18.96
C PRO A 3 -28.19 -12.90 17.47
N LEU A 4 -28.16 -11.76 16.79
CA LEU A 4 -27.61 -11.64 15.44
C LEU A 4 -26.12 -11.99 15.54
N GLU A 5 -25.76 -13.22 15.15
CA GLU A 5 -24.38 -13.59 14.91
C GLU A 5 -23.89 -12.72 13.75
N THR A 6 -23.16 -11.65 14.06
CA THR A 6 -22.34 -10.93 13.09
C THR A 6 -21.35 -11.93 12.51
N PHE A 7 -21.68 -12.50 11.35
CA PHE A 7 -20.75 -13.22 10.51
C PHE A 7 -19.71 -12.20 10.02
N GLU A 8 -18.60 -12.07 10.76
CA GLU A 8 -17.37 -11.50 10.21
C GLU A 8 -16.88 -12.45 9.13
N LEU A 9 -17.38 -12.29 7.90
CA LEU A 9 -16.77 -12.90 6.74
C LEU A 9 -15.37 -12.30 6.61
N GLY A 10 -14.38 -12.97 7.19
CA GLY A 10 -12.95 -12.70 7.05
C GLY A 10 -12.50 -12.88 5.61
N ILE A 11 -12.83 -11.92 4.76
CA ILE A 11 -12.56 -11.95 3.33
C ILE A 11 -11.18 -11.37 3.09
N SER A 12 -10.26 -12.21 2.61
CA SER A 12 -9.04 -11.70 1.96
C SER A 12 -9.40 -10.92 0.71
N VAL A 13 -8.84 -9.72 0.60
CA VAL A 13 -9.03 -8.81 -0.53
C VAL A 13 -7.77 -8.81 -1.38
N PHE A 14 -6.64 -8.52 -0.75
CA PHE A 14 -5.35 -8.35 -1.39
C PHE A 14 -4.67 -9.70 -1.64
N SER A 15 -4.76 -10.66 -0.70
CA SER A 15 -4.28 -12.03 -0.95
C SER A 15 -5.22 -12.86 -1.82
N PHE A 16 -6.42 -12.38 -2.16
CA PHE A 16 -7.29 -13.10 -3.10
C PHE A 16 -6.78 -13.02 -4.54
N ASP A 17 -6.23 -11.86 -4.92
CA ASP A 17 -5.61 -11.63 -6.22
C ASP A 17 -4.24 -10.97 -5.99
N GLU A 18 -3.26 -11.82 -5.64
CA GLU A 18 -1.90 -11.39 -5.31
C GLU A 18 -1.22 -10.75 -6.52
N ASP A 19 -1.44 -11.29 -7.72
CA ASP A 19 -0.88 -10.77 -8.98
C ASP A 19 -1.42 -9.37 -9.28
N TYR A 20 -2.74 -9.16 -9.14
CA TYR A 20 -3.31 -7.82 -9.29
C TYR A 20 -2.77 -6.88 -8.21
N THR A 21 -2.80 -7.26 -6.93
CA THR A 21 -2.29 -6.42 -5.83
C THR A 21 -0.83 -6.03 -6.05
N TYR A 22 -0.03 -6.95 -6.55
CA TYR A 22 1.36 -6.72 -6.91
C TYR A 22 1.51 -5.76 -8.08
N SER A 23 0.69 -5.91 -9.13
CA SER A 23 0.70 -5.00 -10.29
C SER A 23 0.44 -3.54 -9.91
N LEU A 24 -0.26 -3.28 -8.79
CA LEU A 24 -0.48 -1.92 -8.28
C LEU A 24 0.82 -1.23 -7.81
N LEU A 25 1.94 -1.96 -7.66
CA LEU A 25 3.25 -1.37 -7.37
C LEU A 25 3.94 -0.78 -8.60
N GLU A 26 3.52 -1.12 -9.82
CA GLU A 26 4.12 -0.58 -11.05
C GLU A 26 4.23 0.95 -11.02
N PRO A 27 3.17 1.73 -10.69
CA PRO A 27 3.24 3.19 -10.69
C PRO A 27 4.16 3.77 -9.61
N VAL A 28 4.49 2.99 -8.57
CA VAL A 28 5.43 3.39 -7.50
C VAL A 28 6.85 3.49 -8.03
N PHE A 29 7.24 2.51 -8.83
CA PHE A 29 8.61 2.39 -9.34
C PHE A 29 8.78 2.90 -10.78
N SER A 30 7.68 3.05 -11.51
CA SER A 30 7.68 3.57 -12.87
C SER A 30 8.25 4.99 -12.94
N GLY A 31 9.23 5.17 -13.84
CA GLY A 31 9.91 6.44 -14.07
C GLY A 31 10.99 6.79 -13.04
N LEU A 32 11.31 5.90 -12.10
CA LEU A 32 12.49 6.07 -11.24
C LEU A 32 13.77 5.68 -12.00
N CYS A 33 14.85 6.43 -11.76
CA CYS A 33 16.16 6.15 -12.36
C CYS A 33 16.76 4.82 -11.83
N HIS A 34 17.77 4.29 -12.53
CA HIS A 34 18.60 3.14 -12.11
C HIS A 34 17.97 1.74 -12.15
N GLY A 35 17.05 1.47 -13.08
CA GLY A 35 16.49 0.11 -13.24
C GLY A 35 15.60 -0.30 -12.05
N ALA A 36 14.92 0.69 -11.48
CA ALA A 36 13.84 0.48 -10.54
C ALA A 36 12.71 -0.29 -11.24
N ASP A 37 12.37 -1.45 -10.70
CA ASP A 37 11.43 -2.35 -11.34
C ASP A 37 10.65 -3.11 -10.28
N TYR A 38 9.32 -3.00 -10.35
CA TYR A 38 8.43 -3.71 -9.42
C TYR A 38 8.56 -5.22 -9.61
N GLU A 39 8.81 -5.70 -10.85
CA GLU A 39 8.93 -7.12 -11.22
C GLU A 39 10.05 -7.86 -10.48
N ARG A 40 11.00 -7.12 -9.91
CA ARG A 40 12.12 -7.65 -9.11
C ARG A 40 11.72 -8.08 -7.70
N LEU A 41 10.50 -7.76 -7.25
CA LEU A 41 10.06 -8.10 -5.91
C LEU A 41 9.95 -9.62 -5.76
N SER A 42 10.56 -10.18 -4.72
CA SER A 42 10.48 -11.62 -4.46
C SER A 42 9.06 -12.07 -4.12
N GLU A 43 8.68 -13.28 -4.56
CA GLU A 43 7.36 -13.90 -4.25
C GLU A 43 7.07 -13.88 -2.73
N LYS A 44 8.09 -14.09 -1.91
CA LYS A 44 7.99 -14.00 -0.45
C LYS A 44 7.46 -12.63 0.01
N ASN A 45 7.98 -11.54 -0.56
CA ASN A 45 7.56 -10.20 -0.18
C ASN A 45 6.29 -9.74 -0.88
N GLN A 46 5.98 -10.27 -2.07
CA GLN A 46 4.66 -10.10 -2.68
C GLN A 46 3.56 -10.66 -1.74
N LYS A 47 3.72 -11.92 -1.29
CA LYS A 47 2.81 -12.55 -0.32
C LYS A 47 2.75 -11.79 1.00
N ARG A 48 3.90 -11.33 1.50
CA ARG A 48 3.95 -10.54 2.73
C ARG A 48 3.21 -9.21 2.55
N PHE A 49 3.31 -8.55 1.41
CA PHE A 49 2.63 -7.30 1.12
C PHE A 49 1.11 -7.49 1.10
N SER A 50 0.61 -8.45 0.31
CA SER A 50 -0.81 -8.76 0.26
C SER A 50 -1.37 -9.16 1.63
N SER A 51 -0.64 -10.02 2.36
CA SER A 51 -1.05 -10.45 3.70
C SER A 51 -1.06 -9.31 4.72
N GLU A 52 -0.10 -8.40 4.68
CA GLU A 52 -0.05 -7.24 5.59
C GLU A 52 -1.20 -6.27 5.30
N LEU A 53 -1.56 -6.06 4.03
CA LEU A 53 -2.72 -5.24 3.66
C LEU A 53 -4.03 -5.86 4.12
N ASP A 54 -4.18 -7.18 3.97
CA ASP A 54 -5.38 -7.91 4.41
C ASP A 54 -5.64 -7.78 5.92
N LYS A 55 -4.60 -7.63 6.75
CA LYS A 55 -4.77 -7.42 8.20
C LYS A 55 -5.64 -6.23 8.54
N CYS A 56 -5.60 -5.16 7.74
CA CYS A 56 -6.39 -3.96 8.00
C CYS A 56 -7.89 -4.28 8.13
N HIS A 57 -8.39 -5.15 7.25
CA HIS A 57 -9.76 -5.60 7.27
C HIS A 57 -9.95 -6.81 8.20
N LEU A 58 -9.11 -7.84 8.07
CA LEU A 58 -9.27 -9.12 8.77
C LEU A 58 -9.11 -9.01 10.29
N GLN A 59 -8.32 -8.04 10.77
CA GLN A 59 -8.10 -7.81 12.21
C GLN A 59 -8.87 -6.59 12.72
N SER A 60 -9.71 -5.98 11.88
CA SER A 60 -10.49 -4.78 12.22
C SER A 60 -9.62 -3.70 12.89
N ILE A 61 -8.50 -3.33 12.24
CA ILE A 61 -7.52 -2.40 12.80
C ILE A 61 -8.19 -1.06 13.15
N ASP A 62 -8.11 -0.67 14.42
CA ASP A 62 -8.69 0.58 14.91
C ASP A 62 -7.90 1.78 14.37
N PRO A 63 -8.51 2.71 13.64
CA PRO A 63 -7.85 3.93 13.18
C PRO A 63 -7.25 4.78 14.31
N ALA A 64 -7.81 4.72 15.52
CA ALA A 64 -7.31 5.43 16.69
C ALA A 64 -6.03 4.80 17.27
N ASP A 65 -5.78 3.52 17.03
CA ASP A 65 -4.64 2.75 17.55
C ASP A 65 -4.00 1.86 16.48
N CYS A 66 -3.59 2.47 15.36
CA CYS A 66 -3.04 1.76 14.20
C CYS A 66 -1.53 1.97 13.98
N ASP A 67 -0.82 2.62 14.91
CA ASP A 67 0.58 3.01 14.68
C ASP A 67 1.52 1.81 14.49
N GLY A 68 1.37 0.76 15.29
CA GLY A 68 2.18 -0.46 15.14
C GLY A 68 1.93 -1.18 13.80
N TYR A 69 0.69 -1.14 13.31
CA TYR A 69 0.34 -1.67 11.99
C TYR A 69 0.99 -0.85 10.87
N ILE A 70 0.92 0.49 10.96
CA ILE A 70 1.53 1.37 9.97
C ILE A 70 3.06 1.23 9.99
N ASP A 71 3.68 1.05 11.14
CA ASP A 71 5.14 0.82 11.23
C ASP A 71 5.56 -0.48 10.51
N SER A 72 4.77 -1.54 10.64
CA SER A 72 4.96 -2.78 9.89
C SER A 72 4.87 -2.55 8.37
N LEU A 73 3.85 -1.80 7.93
CA LEU A 73 3.69 -1.44 6.51
C LEU A 73 4.84 -0.58 5.99
N LEU A 74 5.28 0.44 6.73
CA LEU A 74 6.40 1.30 6.34
C LEU A 74 7.70 0.51 6.24
N GLN A 75 7.96 -0.40 7.19
CA GLN A 75 9.11 -1.29 7.12
C GLN A 75 9.06 -2.16 5.86
N LEU A 76 7.88 -2.70 5.54
CA LEU A 76 7.69 -3.50 4.34
C LEU A 76 7.87 -2.69 3.06
N CYS A 77 7.34 -1.46 3.00
CA CYS A 77 7.56 -0.54 1.88
C CYS A 77 9.06 -0.26 1.69
N SER A 78 9.82 -0.08 2.77
CA SER A 78 11.27 0.10 2.70
C SER A 78 11.99 -1.15 2.14
N VAL A 79 11.56 -2.35 2.54
CA VAL A 79 12.08 -3.62 2.01
C VAL A 79 11.77 -3.77 0.52
N ILE A 80 10.53 -3.52 0.12
CA ILE A 80 10.09 -3.56 -1.28
C ILE A 80 10.90 -2.53 -2.10
N THR A 81 11.04 -1.30 -1.60
CA THR A 81 11.85 -0.26 -2.27
C THR A 81 13.28 -0.75 -2.51
N ARG A 82 13.89 -1.42 -1.53
CA ARG A 82 15.24 -1.97 -1.67
C ARG A 82 15.32 -3.07 -2.71
N GLU A 83 14.35 -3.98 -2.78
CA GLU A 83 14.35 -5.06 -3.78
C GLU A 83 14.15 -4.51 -5.20
N CYS A 84 13.24 -3.55 -5.35
CA CYS A 84 12.91 -2.96 -6.64
C CYS A 84 13.98 -1.99 -7.14
N THR A 85 14.62 -1.21 -6.25
CA THR A 85 15.54 -0.11 -6.64
C THR A 85 17.00 -0.34 -6.24
N GLY A 86 17.29 -1.35 -5.41
CA GLY A 86 18.60 -1.56 -4.78
C GLY A 86 18.88 -0.65 -3.57
N LYS A 87 17.95 0.25 -3.21
CA LYS A 87 18.08 1.19 -2.09
C LYS A 87 16.85 1.18 -1.20
N ASP A 88 17.03 1.14 0.11
CA ASP A 88 15.93 1.31 1.07
C ASP A 88 15.58 2.81 1.29
N PHE A 89 14.59 3.10 2.14
CA PHE A 89 14.17 4.48 2.42
C PHE A 89 15.28 5.38 2.94
N GLN A 90 16.18 4.85 3.79
CA GLN A 90 17.30 5.61 4.31
C GLN A 90 18.29 5.96 3.20
N GLN A 91 18.59 5.01 2.31
CA GLN A 91 19.47 5.20 1.16
C GLN A 91 18.85 6.12 0.08
N TRP A 92 17.53 6.19 0.02
CA TRP A 92 16.78 7.19 -0.74
C TRP A 92 16.67 8.56 -0.06
N GLN A 93 17.22 8.71 1.16
CA GLN A 93 17.15 9.95 1.94
C GLN A 93 15.70 10.40 2.24
N LEU A 94 14.77 9.45 2.38
CA LEU A 94 13.43 9.75 2.87
C LEU A 94 13.53 10.03 4.37
N GLY A 95 13.68 11.31 4.72
CA GLY A 95 13.74 11.76 6.11
C GLY A 95 12.40 11.67 6.83
N GLU A 96 12.41 11.96 8.12
CA GLU A 96 11.23 11.88 9.02
C GLU A 96 9.99 12.61 8.48
N ALA A 97 10.17 13.77 7.84
CA ALA A 97 9.05 14.50 7.24
C ALA A 97 8.37 13.72 6.10
N ALA A 98 9.14 13.08 5.23
CA ALA A 98 8.62 12.25 4.14
C ALA A 98 7.93 11.00 4.70
N LEU A 99 8.55 10.34 5.68
CA LEU A 99 7.97 9.17 6.35
C LEU A 99 6.69 9.54 7.12
N SER A 100 6.61 10.75 7.68
CA SER A 100 5.40 11.27 8.31
C SER A 100 4.25 11.43 7.31
N GLU A 101 4.51 11.96 6.10
CA GLU A 101 3.49 12.05 5.05
C GLU A 101 3.03 10.66 4.57
N LEU A 102 3.95 9.71 4.41
CA LEU A 102 3.58 8.34 4.07
C LEU A 102 2.77 7.67 5.19
N ARG A 103 3.12 7.90 6.46
CA ARG A 103 2.36 7.44 7.63
C ARG A 103 0.94 8.00 7.62
N LYS A 104 0.75 9.28 7.31
CA LYS A 104 -0.59 9.89 7.19
C LYS A 104 -1.41 9.23 6.10
N ALA A 105 -0.81 8.93 4.95
CA ALA A 105 -1.49 8.24 3.85
C ALA A 105 -1.92 6.82 4.25
N TRP A 106 -1.08 6.07 4.95
CA TRP A 106 -1.44 4.76 5.50
C TRP A 106 -2.53 4.83 6.57
N ARG A 107 -2.48 5.82 7.47
CA ARG A 107 -3.55 6.06 8.45
C ARG A 107 -4.88 6.39 7.76
N HIS A 108 -4.83 7.17 6.68
CA HIS A 108 -6.02 7.46 5.89
C HIS A 108 -6.58 6.19 5.24
N PHE A 109 -5.73 5.32 4.70
CA PHE A 109 -6.14 4.00 4.21
C PHE A 109 -6.86 3.19 5.31
N VAL A 110 -6.27 3.07 6.51
CA VAL A 110 -6.91 2.38 7.65
C VAL A 110 -8.28 2.98 7.97
N HIS A 111 -8.37 4.32 8.01
CA HIS A 111 -9.64 5.01 8.25
C HIS A 111 -10.68 4.66 7.16
N LEU A 112 -10.31 4.70 5.88
CA LEU A 112 -11.22 4.35 4.79
C LEU A 112 -11.70 2.90 4.85
N ILE A 113 -10.87 1.95 5.30
CA ILE A 113 -11.29 0.57 5.50
C ILE A 113 -12.23 0.45 6.70
N SER A 114 -11.94 1.16 7.80
CA SER A 114 -12.72 1.10 9.04
C SER A 114 -14.13 1.67 8.94
N VAL A 115 -14.32 2.72 8.13
CA VAL A 115 -15.60 3.44 8.04
C VAL A 115 -16.67 2.60 7.32
N ARG A 116 -16.29 1.52 6.62
CA ARG A 116 -17.19 0.62 5.88
C ARG A 116 -18.29 1.41 5.17
N ASP A 117 -17.88 2.22 4.19
CA ASP A 117 -18.77 3.18 3.50
C ASP A 117 -20.08 2.54 3.03
N PHE A 118 -21.09 3.36 2.70
CA PHE A 118 -22.40 2.90 2.23
C PHE A 118 -22.33 1.81 1.13
N ASP A 119 -21.39 1.92 0.19
CA ASP A 119 -21.17 0.89 -0.84
C ASP A 119 -20.69 -0.45 -0.26
N TRP A 120 -19.89 -0.42 0.81
CA TRP A 120 -19.43 -1.60 1.53
C TRP A 120 -20.61 -2.33 2.18
N GLU A 121 -21.42 -1.63 2.96
CA GLU A 121 -22.56 -2.20 3.70
C GLU A 121 -23.62 -2.77 2.72
N ASN A 122 -23.92 -2.05 1.64
CA ASN A 122 -24.86 -2.53 0.61
C ASN A 122 -24.36 -3.76 -0.17
N LEU A 123 -23.03 -3.94 -0.26
CA LEU A 123 -22.42 -5.11 -0.89
C LEU A 123 -22.24 -6.29 0.09
N GLN A 124 -22.25 -6.03 1.40
CA GLN A 124 -22.14 -7.03 2.47
C GLN A 124 -23.48 -7.69 2.84
N ASP A 125 -24.62 -7.10 2.47
CA ASP A 125 -25.97 -7.71 2.57
C ASP A 125 -26.09 -8.95 1.66
N LEU A 126 -25.39 -10.01 2.04
CA LEU A 126 -25.43 -11.36 1.48
C LEU A 126 -26.41 -12.26 2.27
N ASP A 127 -26.98 -11.76 3.37
CA ASP A 127 -27.77 -12.48 4.38
C ASP A 127 -29.13 -13.07 3.91
N GLY A 128 -29.40 -13.08 2.61
CA GLY A 128 -30.63 -13.68 2.08
C GLY A 128 -30.52 -14.31 0.68
N GLU A 129 -29.38 -14.16 -0.01
CA GLU A 129 -29.22 -14.70 -1.36
C GLU A 129 -28.51 -16.06 -1.29
N LYS A 130 -29.20 -17.12 -1.70
CA LYS A 130 -28.59 -18.45 -1.90
C LYS A 130 -27.30 -18.29 -2.72
N PRO A 131 -26.23 -19.07 -2.45
CA PRO A 131 -24.98 -18.97 -3.18
C PRO A 131 -25.25 -19.16 -4.68
N GLY A 132 -25.10 -18.09 -5.42
CA GLY A 132 -25.30 -17.99 -6.86
C GLY A 132 -24.47 -16.84 -7.41
N ASP A 133 -24.49 -16.64 -8.73
CA ASP A 133 -23.60 -15.71 -9.44
C ASP A 133 -23.62 -14.26 -8.92
N LYS A 134 -24.73 -13.83 -8.31
CA LYS A 134 -24.90 -12.48 -7.73
C LYS A 134 -24.05 -12.23 -6.48
N ALA A 135 -23.91 -13.22 -5.59
CA ALA A 135 -23.08 -13.12 -4.39
C ALA A 135 -21.59 -12.98 -4.77
N SER A 136 -21.16 -13.71 -5.81
CA SER A 136 -19.81 -13.63 -6.37
C SER A 136 -19.52 -12.26 -6.99
N ALA A 137 -20.48 -11.67 -7.71
CA ALA A 137 -20.33 -10.34 -8.31
C ALA A 137 -20.20 -9.22 -7.25
N LYS A 138 -21.05 -9.24 -6.20
CA LYS A 138 -20.97 -8.28 -5.09
C LYS A 138 -19.62 -8.36 -4.35
N LEU A 139 -19.14 -9.57 -4.09
CA LEU A 139 -17.84 -9.79 -3.44
C LEU A 139 -16.66 -9.26 -4.27
N LYS A 140 -16.69 -9.46 -5.60
CA LYS A 140 -15.67 -8.89 -6.51
C LYS A 140 -15.71 -7.37 -6.51
N MET A 141 -16.89 -6.77 -6.49
CA MET A 141 -17.06 -5.33 -6.46
C MET A 141 -16.55 -4.72 -5.14
N LEU A 142 -16.82 -5.38 -4.02
CA LEU A 142 -16.29 -5.01 -2.71
C LEU A 142 -14.75 -5.01 -2.73
N ARG A 143 -14.14 -6.10 -3.21
CA ARG A 143 -12.67 -6.20 -3.34
C ARG A 143 -12.11 -5.09 -4.21
N PHE A 144 -12.74 -4.78 -5.34
CA PHE A 144 -12.32 -3.70 -6.21
C PHE A 144 -12.34 -2.34 -5.49
N VAL A 145 -13.44 -2.00 -4.80
CA VAL A 145 -13.56 -0.74 -4.04
C VAL A 145 -12.47 -0.62 -2.98
N ILE A 146 -12.19 -1.72 -2.27
CA ILE A 146 -11.12 -1.77 -1.26
C ILE A 146 -9.75 -1.59 -1.89
N SER A 147 -9.48 -2.24 -3.02
CA SER A 147 -8.23 -2.06 -3.76
C SER A 147 -8.03 -0.62 -4.24
N GLN A 148 -9.11 0.09 -4.62
CA GLN A 148 -8.99 1.51 -4.98
C GLN A 148 -8.53 2.38 -3.81
N LYS A 149 -8.89 2.04 -2.57
CA LYS A 149 -8.44 2.78 -1.37
C LYS A 149 -6.91 2.68 -1.16
N LEU A 150 -6.29 1.61 -1.66
CA LEU A 150 -4.82 1.43 -1.61
C LEU A 150 -4.07 2.45 -2.49
N MET A 151 -4.73 3.06 -3.48
CA MET A 151 -4.05 3.97 -4.41
C MET A 151 -3.47 5.21 -3.71
N VAL A 152 -4.09 5.71 -2.64
CA VAL A 152 -3.61 6.89 -1.92
C VAL A 152 -2.21 6.68 -1.32
N PRO A 153 -1.97 5.66 -0.47
CA PRO A 153 -0.62 5.42 0.04
C PRO A 153 0.39 5.05 -1.06
N LEU A 154 -0.02 4.34 -2.12
CA LEU A 154 0.87 4.02 -3.24
C LEU A 154 1.31 5.27 -4.02
N GLN A 155 0.39 6.18 -4.31
CA GLN A 155 0.70 7.45 -4.98
C GLN A 155 1.59 8.35 -4.11
N MET A 156 1.35 8.40 -2.80
CA MET A 156 2.22 9.13 -1.87
C MET A 156 3.63 8.54 -1.86
N TRP A 157 3.75 7.22 -1.78
CA TRP A 157 5.04 6.54 -1.85
C TRP A 157 5.78 6.84 -3.16
N ALA A 158 5.10 6.74 -4.30
CA ALA A 158 5.63 7.08 -5.62
C ALA A 158 6.13 8.53 -5.68
N LEU A 159 5.33 9.47 -5.17
CA LEU A 159 5.65 10.90 -5.13
C LEU A 159 6.92 11.15 -4.32
N LEU A 160 7.03 10.56 -3.12
CA LEU A 160 8.18 10.75 -2.24
C LEU A 160 9.47 10.21 -2.88
N LEU A 161 9.42 9.05 -3.53
CA LEU A 161 10.57 8.52 -4.28
C LEU A 161 10.97 9.42 -5.46
N LYS A 162 9.99 9.96 -6.20
CA LYS A 162 10.24 10.89 -7.31
C LYS A 162 10.84 12.21 -6.83
N LEU A 163 10.35 12.75 -5.73
CA LEU A 163 10.93 13.95 -5.10
C LEU A 163 12.37 13.68 -4.66
N ALA A 164 12.63 12.53 -4.01
CA ALA A 164 13.99 12.15 -3.62
C ALA A 164 14.93 11.96 -4.83
N ALA A 165 14.43 11.39 -5.93
CA ALA A 165 15.18 11.26 -7.18
C ALA A 165 15.57 12.64 -7.75
N GLY A 166 14.65 13.61 -7.70
CA GLY A 166 14.89 14.98 -8.15
C GLY A 166 15.90 15.75 -7.28
N HIS A 167 15.92 15.51 -5.97
CA HIS A 167 16.90 16.10 -5.05
C HIS A 167 18.31 15.52 -5.23
N GLY A 168 18.43 14.32 -5.82
CA GLY A 168 19.73 13.71 -6.18
C GLY A 168 20.39 14.30 -7.43
N ALA A 169 19.65 15.06 -8.26
CA ALA A 169 20.15 15.61 -9.53
C ALA A 169 20.88 16.97 -9.38
N THR A 170 20.90 17.57 -8.19
CA THR A 170 21.55 18.86 -7.93
C THR A 170 22.79 18.72 -7.06
N VAL A 171 23.81 18.00 -7.55
CA VAL A 171 25.21 18.30 -7.21
C VAL A 171 26.02 18.25 -8.50
N PRO A 172 26.32 19.38 -9.15
CA PRO A 172 27.29 19.40 -10.23
C PRO A 172 28.67 19.10 -9.61
N LYS A 173 29.17 17.88 -9.81
CA LYS A 173 30.60 17.53 -9.62
C LYS A 173 31.46 18.12 -10.75
N HIS A 174 31.25 19.39 -11.08
CA HIS A 174 32.04 20.11 -12.07
C HIS A 174 32.36 21.53 -11.56
N ALA A 175 33.27 21.58 -10.58
CA ALA A 175 34.19 22.69 -10.40
C ALA A 175 35.50 22.14 -9.82
N MET A 176 36.11 21.27 -10.62
CA MET A 176 37.52 20.95 -10.51
C MET A 176 38.31 22.19 -10.96
N MET A 177 39.43 22.44 -10.27
CA MET A 177 40.63 23.12 -10.78
C MET A 177 40.70 24.66 -10.84
N GLN A 178 41.79 25.12 -10.21
CA GLN A 178 42.61 26.29 -10.51
C GLN A 178 42.07 27.68 -10.13
N ARG A 179 42.72 28.27 -9.12
CA ARG A 179 43.73 29.31 -9.36
C ARG A 179 44.69 29.40 -8.16
N ARG A 180 45.91 28.91 -8.36
CA ARG A 180 47.10 29.59 -7.83
C ARG A 180 47.30 30.84 -8.68
N GLY A 181 47.52 31.96 -8.02
CA GLY A 181 47.90 33.26 -8.56
C GLY A 181 48.22 34.13 -7.36
#